data_AF-A0A2N6KL96-F1
#
_entry.id   AF-A0A2N6KL96-F1
#
_cell.length_a   1.000
_cell.length_b   1.000
_cell.length_c   1.000
_cell.angle_alpha   90.00
_cell.angle_beta   90.00
_cell.angle_gamma   90.00
#
_symmetry.space_group_name_H-M   'P 1'
#
loop_
_entity.id
_entity.type
_entity.pdbx_description
1 polymer ?
#
loop_
_entity_poly.entity_id
_entity_poly.type
_entity_poly.pdbx_seq_one_letter_code
_entity_poly.pdbx_strand_id
1 'polypeptide(L)'
;MTTTLTRGESGSLWDRFCEWITSTNNRLYIGWFGVLMIPTLLTATICFIIAFIAAPPVDIDGIREPVSGSLLYGNNIISGAIVPTSNAIGLHFYPIWEASSLDEWLYNGGPYELIVFHFLIGIFCWMGRQWELSYRLGMRPWICVAYSAPVAAATSVFLIYPIGQGSFSDGMPLGISGTFNFMLVFQAEHNILMHPFHQLGVAGVFGGSLFCAMHGSLVTSSLVRETTENESVNYGYKFGQQQETYNIVAAHGYFGRLIWQYASFNNSRSLHFFLAAWPVVCIWFTALGISTMAFNLNGFNFNQSILDSHGRIVNTWADILNRANLGMEVMHERNAHNFPLDLASGEAVPVAMNAPAIHG
;
A
#
# COMPACT_ATOMS: atom_id res chain seq x y z
N MET A 1 -57.16 -11.56 -17.41
CA MET A 1 -56.59 -10.31 -17.94
C MET A 1 -56.02 -9.56 -16.74
N THR A 2 -54.76 -9.85 -16.43
CA THR A 2 -54.08 -9.30 -15.24
C THR A 2 -53.34 -8.06 -15.72
N THR A 3 -53.90 -6.89 -15.44
CA THR A 3 -53.31 -5.59 -15.73
C THR A 3 -52.04 -5.43 -14.91
N THR A 4 -50.90 -5.74 -15.50
CA THR A 4 -49.61 -5.19 -15.12
C THR A 4 -49.70 -3.68 -15.32
N LEU A 5 -50.13 -2.98 -14.27
CA LEU A 5 -49.95 -1.53 -14.15
C LEU A 5 -48.45 -1.27 -14.24
N THR A 6 -48.01 -0.85 -15.42
CA THR A 6 -46.77 -0.13 -15.63
C THR A 6 -46.75 1.00 -14.60
N ARG A 7 -45.96 0.82 -13.54
CA ARG A 7 -45.62 1.89 -12.61
C ARG A 7 -44.96 2.96 -13.47
N GLY A 8 -45.74 3.98 -13.84
CA GLY A 8 -45.26 5.05 -14.70
C GLY A 8 -43.96 5.59 -14.13
N GLU A 9 -42.96 5.74 -14.99
CA GLU A 9 -41.66 6.32 -14.67
C GLU A 9 -41.87 7.78 -14.22
N SER A 10 -42.26 7.98 -12.96
CA SER A 10 -42.70 9.27 -12.43
C SER A 10 -41.55 10.14 -11.93
N GLY A 11 -40.40 10.10 -12.60
CA GLY A 11 -39.19 10.84 -12.24
C GLY A 11 -38.53 11.47 -13.45
N SER A 12 -37.82 12.58 -13.25
CA SER A 12 -36.99 13.18 -14.30
C SER A 12 -35.90 12.19 -14.75
N LEU A 13 -35.27 12.44 -15.90
CA LEU A 13 -34.13 11.64 -16.36
C LEU A 13 -33.03 11.56 -15.28
N TRP A 14 -32.81 12.66 -14.56
CA TRP A 14 -31.85 12.74 -13.47
C TRP A 14 -32.24 11.84 -12.30
N ASP A 15 -33.52 11.80 -11.93
CA ASP A 15 -33.99 10.96 -10.82
C ASP A 15 -33.82 9.48 -11.16
N ARG A 16 -34.19 9.09 -12.39
CA ARG A 16 -33.99 7.71 -12.88
C ARG A 16 -32.52 7.32 -12.91
N PHE A 17 -31.64 8.24 -13.32
CA PHE A 17 -30.20 8.03 -13.29
C PHE A 17 -29.69 7.84 -11.85
N CYS A 18 -30.10 8.71 -10.92
CA CYS A 18 -29.76 8.59 -9.49
C CYS A 18 -30.23 7.26 -8.89
N GLU A 19 -31.46 6.85 -9.18
CA GLU A 19 -32.02 5.57 -8.73
C GLU A 19 -31.20 4.39 -9.27
N TRP A 20 -30.79 4.43 -10.54
CA TRP A 20 -29.96 3.38 -11.13
C TRP A 20 -28.54 3.34 -10.53
N ILE A 21 -27.89 4.50 -10.39
CA ILE A 21 -26.55 4.61 -9.79
C ILE A 21 -26.53 4.05 -8.36
N THR A 22 -27.57 4.34 -7.57
CA THR A 22 -27.65 3.95 -6.16
C THR A 22 -28.39 2.64 -5.91
N SER A 23 -28.79 1.92 -6.98
CA SER A 23 -29.52 0.66 -6.89
C SER A 23 -28.71 -0.44 -6.22
N THR A 24 -29.29 -1.07 -5.20
CA THR A 24 -28.76 -2.28 -4.53
C THR A 24 -28.97 -3.55 -5.35
N ASN A 25 -29.71 -3.48 -6.47
CA ASN A 25 -29.99 -4.62 -7.34
C ASN A 25 -28.96 -4.79 -8.46
N ASN A 26 -28.02 -3.84 -8.60
CA ASN A 26 -26.92 -3.98 -9.54
C ASN A 26 -25.99 -5.12 -9.10
N ARG A 27 -25.56 -5.97 -10.04
CA ARG A 27 -24.64 -7.10 -9.75
C ARG A 27 -23.34 -6.64 -9.07
N LEU A 28 -22.85 -5.47 -9.48
CA LEU A 28 -21.80 -4.72 -8.82
C LEU A 28 -22.38 -3.35 -8.50
N TYR A 29 -22.45 -3.00 -7.21
CA TYR A 29 -22.91 -1.69 -6.78
C TYR A 29 -22.08 -0.57 -7.44
N ILE A 30 -22.72 0.49 -7.91
CA ILE A 30 -22.00 1.65 -8.47
C ILE A 30 -21.81 2.67 -7.35
N GLY A 31 -22.89 3.36 -6.96
CA GLY A 31 -22.84 4.46 -5.99
C GLY A 31 -22.16 5.71 -6.54
N TRP A 32 -22.25 6.81 -5.82
CA TRP A 32 -21.61 8.07 -6.24
C TRP A 32 -20.10 7.98 -6.27
N PHE A 33 -19.51 7.24 -5.33
CA PHE A 33 -18.07 6.96 -5.37
C PHE A 33 -17.69 6.09 -6.57
N GLY A 34 -18.57 5.17 -7.00
CA GLY A 34 -18.35 4.33 -8.17
C GLY A 34 -18.19 5.13 -9.47
N VAL A 35 -18.85 6.29 -9.58
CA VAL A 35 -18.77 7.17 -10.76
C VAL A 35 -17.34 7.67 -11.00
N LEU A 36 -16.57 7.93 -9.93
CA LEU A 36 -15.15 8.30 -10.03
C LEU A 36 -14.24 7.07 -10.02
N MET A 37 -14.52 6.11 -9.15
CA MET A 37 -13.71 4.90 -8.96
C MET A 37 -13.54 4.08 -10.24
N ILE A 38 -14.62 3.88 -10.99
CA ILE A 38 -14.62 3.02 -12.18
C ILE A 38 -13.68 3.58 -13.26
N PRO A 39 -13.85 4.82 -13.75
CA PRO A 39 -12.97 5.34 -14.80
C PRO A 39 -11.52 5.44 -14.34
N THR A 40 -11.24 5.85 -13.09
CA THR A 40 -9.85 6.00 -12.64
C THR A 40 -9.14 4.66 -12.52
N LEU A 41 -9.78 3.64 -11.91
CA LEU A 41 -9.18 2.31 -11.82
C LEU A 41 -9.02 1.65 -13.20
N LEU A 42 -9.95 1.86 -14.13
CA LEU A 42 -9.81 1.36 -15.51
C LEU A 42 -8.61 2.02 -16.22
N THR A 43 -8.48 3.35 -16.14
CA THR A 43 -7.34 4.08 -16.72
C THR A 43 -6.01 3.59 -16.15
N ALA A 44 -5.89 3.50 -14.81
CA ALA A 44 -4.69 3.00 -14.14
C ALA A 44 -4.36 1.56 -14.57
N THR A 45 -5.37 0.68 -14.61
CA THR A 45 -5.18 -0.74 -14.98
C THR A 45 -4.72 -0.89 -16.42
N ILE A 46 -5.35 -0.18 -17.36
CA ILE A 46 -5.01 -0.25 -18.78
C ILE A 46 -3.59 0.28 -19.02
N CYS A 47 -3.26 1.44 -18.44
CA CYS A 47 -1.93 2.02 -18.58
C CYS A 47 -0.86 1.09 -17.96
N PHE A 48 -1.11 0.55 -16.76
CA PHE A 48 -0.21 -0.41 -16.11
C PHE A 48 0.05 -1.64 -16.98
N ILE A 49 -1.00 -2.28 -17.52
CA ILE A 49 -0.84 -3.48 -18.35
C ILE A 49 -0.01 -3.18 -19.61
N ILE A 50 -0.33 -2.09 -20.32
CA ILE A 50 0.38 -1.73 -21.55
C ILE A 50 1.85 -1.39 -21.24
N ALA A 51 2.09 -0.54 -20.24
CA ALA A 51 3.43 -0.10 -19.89
C ALA A 51 4.29 -1.26 -19.37
N PHE A 52 3.73 -2.17 -18.57
CA PHE A 52 4.46 -3.33 -18.04
C PHE A 52 4.89 -4.29 -19.14
N ILE A 53 4.11 -4.38 -20.22
CA ILE A 53 4.43 -5.21 -21.38
C ILE A 53 5.44 -4.50 -22.30
N ALA A 54 5.23 -3.22 -22.61
CA ALA A 54 5.84 -2.60 -23.79
C ALA A 54 6.50 -1.22 -23.58
N ALA A 55 6.50 -0.64 -22.38
CA ALA A 55 7.15 0.65 -22.17
C ALA A 55 8.66 0.58 -22.48
N PRO A 56 9.23 1.58 -23.17
CA PRO A 56 10.68 1.68 -23.35
C PRO A 56 11.39 1.97 -22.01
N PRO A 57 12.73 1.92 -21.97
CA PRO A 57 13.51 2.30 -20.80
C PRO A 57 13.27 3.75 -20.35
N VAL A 58 13.31 3.98 -19.04
CA VAL A 58 12.97 5.26 -18.38
C VAL A 58 14.17 5.82 -17.62
N ASP A 59 14.43 7.13 -17.75
CA ASP A 59 15.52 7.82 -17.04
C ASP A 59 15.13 8.25 -15.61
N ILE A 60 15.02 7.27 -14.70
CA ILE A 60 14.54 7.45 -13.32
C ILE A 60 15.34 8.50 -12.53
N ASP A 61 16.67 8.49 -12.59
CA ASP A 61 17.51 9.38 -11.77
C ASP A 61 17.79 10.73 -12.47
N GLY A 62 17.29 10.93 -13.70
CA GLY A 62 17.50 12.16 -14.48
C GLY A 62 18.94 12.36 -14.97
N ILE A 63 19.77 11.32 -14.94
CA ILE A 63 21.19 11.34 -15.32
C ILE A 63 21.44 10.80 -16.73
N ARG A 64 20.38 10.57 -17.51
CA ARG A 64 20.42 9.96 -18.85
C ARG A 64 20.93 8.52 -18.83
N GLU A 65 20.56 7.75 -17.80
CA GLU A 65 20.83 6.31 -17.68
C GLU A 65 19.49 5.53 -17.64
N PRO A 66 18.85 5.26 -18.79
CA PRO A 66 17.52 4.66 -18.81
C PRO A 66 17.48 3.23 -18.28
N VAL A 67 16.53 2.95 -17.40
CA VAL A 67 16.27 1.63 -16.81
C VAL A 67 15.14 0.94 -17.57
N SER A 68 15.39 -0.27 -18.05
CA SER A 68 14.37 -1.10 -18.70
C SER A 68 13.45 -1.74 -17.65
N GLY A 69 12.14 -1.46 -17.73
CA GLY A 69 11.13 -2.04 -16.84
C GLY A 69 10.19 -3.07 -17.48
N SER A 70 10.05 -3.10 -18.80
CA SER A 70 8.98 -3.87 -19.45
C SER A 70 9.43 -5.24 -19.98
N LEU A 71 8.46 -6.13 -20.20
CA LEU A 71 8.69 -7.49 -20.68
C LEU A 71 9.36 -7.53 -22.06
N LEU A 72 8.90 -6.70 -23.00
CA LEU A 72 9.47 -6.65 -24.36
C LEU A 72 10.91 -6.12 -24.39
N TYR A 73 11.33 -5.42 -23.35
CA TYR A 73 12.70 -4.91 -23.20
C TYR A 73 13.55 -5.77 -22.25
N GLY A 74 13.26 -7.08 -22.20
CA GLY A 74 14.14 -8.09 -21.60
C GLY A 74 13.86 -8.42 -20.13
N ASN A 75 12.75 -7.94 -19.56
CA ASN A 75 12.36 -8.30 -18.20
C ASN A 75 11.47 -9.55 -18.15
N ASN A 76 11.52 -10.24 -17.02
CA ASN A 76 10.52 -11.24 -16.64
C ASN A 76 9.55 -10.65 -15.61
N ILE A 77 8.62 -11.45 -15.10
CA ILE A 77 7.62 -10.98 -14.11
C ILE A 77 8.26 -10.46 -12.82
N ILE A 78 9.40 -11.02 -12.40
CA ILE A 78 10.10 -10.62 -11.17
C ILE A 78 10.86 -9.31 -11.39
N SER A 79 11.62 -9.21 -12.49
CA SER A 79 12.45 -8.04 -12.77
C SER A 79 11.66 -6.87 -13.36
N GLY A 80 10.49 -7.13 -13.96
CA GLY A 80 9.67 -6.12 -14.59
C GLY A 80 9.05 -5.13 -13.59
N ALA A 81 8.93 -3.87 -14.03
CA ALA A 81 8.36 -2.78 -13.27
C ALA A 81 7.82 -1.67 -14.20
N ILE A 82 6.85 -0.90 -13.71
CA ILE A 82 6.72 0.50 -14.16
C ILE A 82 7.71 1.33 -13.37
N VAL A 83 8.71 1.86 -14.08
CA VAL A 83 9.79 2.67 -13.50
C VAL A 83 9.24 4.05 -13.11
N PRO A 84 9.57 4.58 -11.92
CA PRO A 84 9.20 5.92 -11.48
C PRO A 84 9.56 7.04 -12.46
N THR A 85 8.86 8.16 -12.29
CA THR A 85 9.07 9.38 -13.08
C THR A 85 10.43 9.98 -12.78
N SER A 86 11.08 10.55 -13.80
CA SER A 86 12.45 11.06 -13.72
C SER A 86 12.66 12.08 -12.61
N ASN A 87 13.79 12.01 -11.91
CA ASN A 87 14.20 13.01 -10.91
C ASN A 87 14.37 14.42 -11.52
N ALA A 88 14.60 14.52 -12.83
CA ALA A 88 14.60 15.80 -13.53
C ALA A 88 13.22 16.51 -13.51
N ILE A 89 12.14 15.76 -13.30
CA ILE A 89 10.78 16.28 -13.10
C ILE A 89 10.52 16.59 -11.63
N GLY A 90 11.09 15.84 -10.69
CA GLY A 90 10.85 16.03 -9.26
C GLY A 90 9.37 15.83 -8.90
N LEU A 91 8.72 16.86 -8.35
CA LEU A 91 7.29 16.88 -8.01
C LEU A 91 6.41 17.58 -9.06
N HIS A 92 6.97 17.99 -10.19
CA HIS A 92 6.19 18.64 -11.23
C HIS A 92 5.15 17.68 -11.80
N PHE A 93 3.90 18.14 -11.95
CA PHE A 93 2.85 17.35 -12.57
C PHE A 93 3.16 17.16 -14.06
N TYR A 94 3.38 15.91 -14.50
CA TYR A 94 3.83 15.57 -15.85
C TYR A 94 2.79 14.74 -16.64
N PRO A 95 1.64 15.36 -17.00
CA PRO A 95 0.64 14.70 -17.82
C PRO A 95 1.10 14.56 -19.28
N ILE A 96 0.41 13.71 -20.04
CA ILE A 96 0.73 13.44 -21.45
C ILE A 96 0.84 14.73 -22.29
N TRP A 97 0.00 15.73 -22.03
CA TRP A 97 -0.02 16.98 -22.79
C TRP A 97 1.09 17.97 -22.46
N GLU A 98 1.89 17.69 -21.42
CA GLU A 98 3.04 18.53 -21.06
C GLU A 98 4.32 18.08 -21.75
N ALA A 99 4.35 16.85 -22.24
CA ALA A 99 5.43 16.36 -23.10
C ALA A 99 5.24 16.85 -24.54
N SER A 100 6.34 17.07 -25.26
CA SER A 100 6.32 17.40 -26.69
C SER A 100 5.87 16.23 -27.57
N SER A 101 6.02 15.00 -27.06
CA SER A 101 5.64 13.76 -27.75
C SER A 101 5.41 12.62 -26.76
N LEU A 102 4.77 11.54 -27.21
CA LEU A 102 4.66 10.32 -26.41
C LEU A 102 6.01 9.67 -26.14
N ASP A 103 6.98 9.77 -27.07
CA ASP A 103 8.31 9.20 -26.88
C ASP A 103 9.05 9.88 -25.72
N GLU A 104 8.95 11.20 -25.62
CA GLU A 104 9.45 11.97 -24.47
C GLU A 104 8.72 11.61 -23.18
N TRP A 105 7.38 11.54 -23.24
CA TRP A 105 6.57 11.18 -22.07
C TRP A 105 6.93 9.79 -21.52
N LEU A 106 7.18 8.82 -22.41
CA LEU A 106 7.63 7.48 -22.05
C LEU A 106 9.05 7.47 -21.50
N TYR A 107 9.99 8.19 -22.13
CA TYR A 107 11.38 8.29 -21.66
C TYR A 107 11.50 8.85 -20.24
N ASN A 108 10.66 9.83 -19.91
CA ASN A 108 10.65 10.49 -18.61
C ASN A 108 9.79 9.78 -17.55
N GLY A 109 9.21 8.61 -17.85
CA GLY A 109 8.45 7.82 -16.87
C GLY A 109 7.05 8.36 -16.58
N GLY A 110 6.44 9.08 -17.53
CA GLY A 110 5.07 9.58 -17.41
C GLY A 110 3.99 8.54 -17.09
N PRO A 111 4.08 7.26 -17.54
CA PRO A 111 3.13 6.23 -17.12
C PRO A 111 3.03 6.05 -15.61
N TYR A 112 4.12 6.24 -14.87
CA TYR A 112 4.13 6.06 -13.41
C TYR A 112 3.18 7.04 -12.71
N GLU A 113 3.35 8.34 -12.94
CA GLU A 113 2.46 9.38 -12.39
C GLU A 113 1.00 9.15 -12.78
N LEU A 114 0.73 8.85 -14.07
CA LEU A 114 -0.63 8.59 -14.54
C LEU A 114 -1.26 7.44 -13.76
N ILE A 115 -0.56 6.32 -13.62
CA ILE A 115 -1.06 5.15 -12.89
C ILE A 115 -1.26 5.49 -11.41
N VAL A 116 -0.25 6.06 -10.75
CA VAL A 116 -0.29 6.37 -9.31
C VAL A 116 -1.45 7.30 -8.97
N PHE A 117 -1.63 8.41 -9.69
CA PHE A 117 -2.69 9.37 -9.37
C PHE A 117 -4.09 8.78 -9.60
N HIS A 118 -4.31 8.09 -10.71
CA HIS A 118 -5.60 7.46 -10.97
C HIS A 118 -5.87 6.31 -9.99
N PHE A 119 -4.85 5.53 -9.64
CA PHE A 119 -4.95 4.47 -8.65
C PHE A 119 -5.32 5.01 -7.26
N LEU A 120 -4.64 6.06 -6.78
CA LEU A 120 -4.92 6.68 -5.48
C LEU A 120 -6.35 7.22 -5.41
N ILE A 121 -6.80 7.97 -6.42
CA ILE A 121 -8.21 8.42 -6.52
C ILE A 121 -9.16 7.22 -6.49
N GLY A 122 -8.84 6.16 -7.24
CA GLY A 122 -9.61 4.93 -7.30
C GLY A 122 -9.77 4.24 -5.95
N ILE A 123 -8.70 4.06 -5.18
CA ILE A 123 -8.76 3.39 -3.88
C ILE A 123 -9.43 4.26 -2.80
N PHE A 124 -9.29 5.59 -2.86
CA PHE A 124 -10.06 6.50 -1.99
C PHE A 124 -11.56 6.39 -2.27
N CYS A 125 -11.95 6.36 -3.54
CA CYS A 125 -13.34 6.15 -3.92
C CYS A 125 -13.82 4.74 -3.58
N TRP A 126 -12.98 3.71 -3.68
CA TRP A 126 -13.31 2.35 -3.23
C TRP A 126 -13.63 2.32 -1.73
N MET A 127 -12.83 3.00 -0.91
CA MET A 127 -13.09 3.17 0.52
C MET A 127 -14.44 3.85 0.78
N GLY A 128 -14.73 4.95 0.07
CA GLY A 128 -16.02 5.64 0.15
C GLY A 128 -17.20 4.78 -0.30
N ARG A 129 -17.02 3.97 -1.36
CA ARG A 129 -18.03 3.04 -1.88
C ARG A 129 -18.38 1.93 -0.88
N GLN A 130 -17.41 1.44 -0.11
CA GLN A 130 -17.69 0.49 0.98
C GLN A 130 -18.60 1.10 2.04
N TRP A 131 -18.34 2.35 2.42
CA TRP A 131 -19.23 3.10 3.31
C TRP A 131 -20.62 3.29 2.69
N GLU A 132 -20.70 3.77 1.45
CA GLU A 132 -21.98 4.06 0.79
C GLU A 132 -22.86 2.81 0.70
N LEU A 133 -22.31 1.68 0.26
CA LEU A 133 -23.07 0.43 0.20
C LEU A 133 -23.48 -0.07 1.59
N SER A 134 -22.61 0.06 2.60
CA SER A 134 -22.96 -0.31 3.98
C SER A 134 -24.17 0.49 4.47
N TYR A 135 -24.25 1.77 4.11
CA TYR A 135 -25.40 2.62 4.43
C TYR A 135 -26.67 2.16 3.68
N ARG A 136 -26.59 1.86 2.37
CA ARG A 136 -27.74 1.38 1.59
C ARG A 136 -28.33 0.08 2.13
N LEU A 137 -27.48 -0.80 2.67
CA LEU A 137 -27.87 -2.11 3.20
C LEU A 137 -28.22 -2.07 4.70
N GLY A 138 -28.16 -0.91 5.37
CA GLY A 138 -28.41 -0.80 6.81
C GLY A 138 -27.36 -1.51 7.68
N MET A 139 -26.13 -1.69 7.16
CA MET A 139 -25.01 -2.31 7.86
C MET A 139 -24.30 -1.30 8.77
N ARG A 140 -23.48 -1.81 9.70
CA ARG A 140 -22.54 -0.98 10.47
C ARG A 140 -21.44 -0.42 9.55
N PRO A 141 -21.05 0.86 9.64
CA PRO A 141 -20.30 1.56 8.59
C PRO A 141 -18.77 1.46 8.70
N TRP A 142 -18.21 0.43 9.33
CA TRP A 142 -16.78 0.41 9.74
C TRP A 142 -15.86 -0.50 8.89
N ILE A 143 -16.37 -1.14 7.85
CA ILE A 143 -15.52 -1.92 6.93
C ILE A 143 -14.52 -1.00 6.21
N CYS A 144 -14.96 0.18 5.77
CA CYS A 144 -14.09 1.18 5.17
C CYS A 144 -12.99 1.67 6.11
N VAL A 145 -13.23 1.67 7.42
CA VAL A 145 -12.21 2.03 8.43
C VAL A 145 -11.11 0.99 8.46
N ALA A 146 -11.43 -0.31 8.40
CA ALA A 146 -10.40 -1.35 8.26
C ALA A 146 -9.63 -1.21 6.93
N TYR A 147 -10.32 -0.91 5.83
CA TYR A 147 -9.70 -0.68 4.52
C TYR A 147 -8.84 0.59 4.46
N SER A 148 -9.03 1.54 5.38
CA SER A 148 -8.19 2.74 5.43
C SER A 148 -6.73 2.43 5.75
N ALA A 149 -6.43 1.32 6.41
CA ALA A 149 -5.05 0.92 6.73
C ALA A 149 -4.20 0.65 5.47
N PRO A 150 -4.60 -0.23 4.53
CA PRO A 150 -3.87 -0.38 3.27
C PRO A 150 -3.94 0.87 2.37
N VAL A 151 -5.03 1.65 2.42
CA VAL A 151 -5.09 2.93 1.70
C VAL A 151 -4.04 3.92 2.21
N ALA A 152 -3.86 4.02 3.53
CA ALA A 152 -2.84 4.86 4.13
C ALA A 152 -1.43 4.38 3.75
N ALA A 153 -1.18 3.07 3.77
CA ALA A 153 0.12 2.50 3.40
C ALA A 153 0.46 2.74 1.91
N ALA A 154 -0.52 2.60 1.01
CA ALA A 154 -0.34 2.95 -0.40
C ALA A 154 -0.06 4.44 -0.58
N THR A 155 -0.81 5.30 0.13
CA THR A 155 -0.61 6.75 0.10
C THR A 155 0.77 7.15 0.61
N SER A 156 1.29 6.47 1.65
CA SER A 156 2.59 6.80 2.22
C SER A 156 3.74 6.55 1.24
N VAL A 157 3.72 5.42 0.50
CA VAL A 157 4.82 5.05 -0.41
C VAL A 157 4.74 5.67 -1.80
N PHE A 158 3.52 6.03 -2.27
CA PHE A 158 3.33 6.58 -3.62
C PHE A 158 3.13 8.09 -3.67
N LEU A 159 2.90 8.74 -2.52
CA LEU A 159 2.62 10.17 -2.49
C LEU A 159 3.38 10.89 -1.37
N ILE A 160 3.23 10.46 -0.11
CA ILE A 160 3.82 11.21 1.00
C ILE A 160 5.35 11.13 0.99
N TYR A 161 5.91 9.95 0.74
CA TYR A 161 7.36 9.78 0.65
C TYR A 161 7.98 10.58 -0.50
N PRO A 162 7.48 10.48 -1.75
CA PRO A 162 7.87 11.40 -2.82
C PRO A 162 7.82 12.88 -2.45
N ILE A 163 6.73 13.33 -1.81
CA ILE A 163 6.59 14.73 -1.38
C ILE A 163 7.69 15.13 -0.39
N GLY A 164 7.99 14.25 0.57
CA GLY A 164 9.01 14.50 1.59
C GLY A 164 10.42 14.57 1.01
N GLN A 165 10.73 13.72 0.03
CA GLN A 165 12.04 13.70 -0.65
C GLN A 165 12.14 14.67 -1.84
N GLY A 166 11.03 15.23 -2.31
CA GLY A 166 11.02 16.22 -3.38
C GLY A 166 11.01 15.64 -4.79
N SER A 167 10.76 14.34 -4.96
CA SER A 167 10.68 13.71 -6.27
C SER A 167 9.81 12.46 -6.31
N PHE A 168 9.09 12.25 -7.42
CA PHE A 168 8.43 10.98 -7.71
C PHE A 168 9.39 9.86 -8.10
N SER A 169 10.68 10.15 -8.38
CA SER A 169 11.72 9.12 -8.61
C SER A 169 11.87 8.20 -7.40
N ASP A 170 11.70 8.75 -6.20
CA ASP A 170 11.88 8.04 -4.93
C ASP A 170 10.61 7.32 -4.48
N GLY A 171 9.54 7.45 -5.26
CA GLY A 171 8.32 6.67 -5.08
C GLY A 171 8.58 5.20 -5.34
N MET A 172 7.88 4.32 -4.61
CA MET A 172 8.05 2.88 -4.78
C MET A 172 7.75 2.47 -6.25
N PRO A 173 8.67 1.80 -6.97
CA PRO A 173 8.41 1.32 -8.33
C PRO A 173 7.27 0.30 -8.39
N LEU A 174 6.53 0.26 -9.50
CA LEU A 174 5.42 -0.69 -9.67
C LEU A 174 5.92 -2.03 -10.23
N GLY A 175 6.69 -2.77 -9.42
CA GLY A 175 7.27 -4.06 -9.78
C GLY A 175 7.87 -4.79 -8.58
N ILE A 176 8.12 -6.10 -8.72
CA ILE A 176 8.58 -6.94 -7.60
C ILE A 176 10.01 -6.55 -7.20
N SER A 177 10.97 -6.62 -8.14
CA SER A 177 12.35 -6.22 -7.85
C SER A 177 12.48 -4.73 -7.47
N GLY A 178 11.68 -3.87 -8.10
CA GLY A 178 11.65 -2.44 -7.76
C GLY A 178 11.17 -2.17 -6.33
N THR A 179 10.21 -2.96 -5.83
CA THR A 179 9.81 -2.91 -4.41
C THR A 179 10.98 -3.28 -3.49
N PHE A 180 11.78 -4.29 -3.83
CA PHE A 180 12.98 -4.64 -3.04
C PHE A 180 14.03 -3.54 -3.06
N ASN A 181 14.26 -2.92 -4.23
CA ASN A 181 15.17 -1.79 -4.34
C ASN A 181 14.72 -0.63 -3.43
N PHE A 182 13.46 -0.23 -3.50
CA PHE A 182 12.88 0.78 -2.59
C PHE A 182 13.12 0.41 -1.12
N MET A 183 12.83 -0.83 -0.71
CA MET A 183 13.00 -1.26 0.68
C MET A 183 14.46 -1.20 1.16
N LEU A 184 15.42 -1.53 0.29
CA LEU A 184 16.85 -1.52 0.64
C LEU A 184 17.40 -0.10 0.75
N VAL A 185 17.05 0.77 -0.21
CA VAL A 185 17.44 2.20 -0.19
C VAL A 185 16.82 2.89 1.02
N PHE A 186 15.54 2.67 1.27
CA PHE A 186 14.84 3.20 2.45
C PHE A 186 15.48 2.73 3.78
N GLN A 187 16.00 1.50 3.84
CA GLN A 187 16.75 1.03 5.00
C GLN A 187 18.10 1.75 5.15
N ALA A 188 18.79 2.04 4.06
CA ALA A 188 20.05 2.77 4.07
C ALA A 188 19.84 4.20 4.62
N GLU A 189 18.86 4.92 4.08
CA GLU A 189 18.60 6.33 4.40
C GLU A 189 17.91 6.53 5.75
N HIS A 190 16.97 5.64 6.11
CA HIS A 190 16.10 5.86 7.28
C HIS A 190 16.29 4.87 8.42
N ASN A 191 17.09 3.82 8.24
CA ASN A 191 17.28 2.75 9.22
C ASN A 191 15.93 2.21 9.75
N ILE A 192 14.98 1.96 8.85
CA ILE A 192 13.58 1.62 9.16
C ILE A 192 13.43 0.45 10.13
N LEU A 193 14.33 -0.53 10.12
CA LEU A 193 14.30 -1.65 11.07
C LEU A 193 14.40 -1.20 12.54
N MET A 194 15.06 -0.06 12.79
CA MET A 194 15.17 0.56 14.11
C MET A 194 14.06 1.57 14.41
N HIS A 195 13.07 1.72 13.52
CA HIS A 195 11.92 2.61 13.74
C HIS A 195 10.77 1.86 14.44
N PRO A 196 10.25 2.34 15.59
CA PRO A 196 9.25 1.61 16.37
C PRO A 196 7.92 1.41 15.63
N PHE A 197 7.55 2.34 14.75
CA PHE A 197 6.32 2.18 13.96
C PHE A 197 6.41 1.04 12.94
N HIS A 198 7.59 0.80 12.36
CA HIS A 198 7.79 -0.36 11.49
C HIS A 198 7.74 -1.66 12.30
N GLN A 199 8.34 -1.68 13.50
CA GLN A 199 8.28 -2.83 14.41
C GLN A 199 6.84 -3.17 14.84
N LEU A 200 6.02 -2.15 15.11
CA LEU A 200 4.58 -2.33 15.34
C LEU A 200 3.88 -2.92 14.11
N GLY A 201 4.25 -2.47 12.91
CA GLY A 201 3.83 -3.06 11.64
C GLY A 201 4.12 -4.55 11.51
N VAL A 202 5.36 -4.95 11.82
CA VAL A 202 5.81 -6.34 11.84
C VAL A 202 4.98 -7.16 12.84
N ALA A 203 4.77 -6.65 14.05
CA ALA A 203 3.89 -7.28 15.04
C ALA A 203 2.43 -7.41 14.52
N GLY A 204 1.97 -6.43 13.75
CA GLY A 204 0.68 -6.43 13.06
C GLY A 204 0.51 -7.57 12.08
N VAL A 205 1.44 -7.73 11.14
CA VAL A 205 1.34 -8.76 10.09
C VAL A 205 1.61 -10.16 10.61
N PHE A 206 2.58 -10.34 11.50
CA PHE A 206 2.84 -11.63 12.16
C PHE A 206 1.71 -12.02 13.09
N GLY A 207 1.24 -11.09 13.93
CA GLY A 207 0.09 -11.32 14.79
C GLY A 207 -1.19 -11.56 13.98
N GLY A 208 -1.44 -10.79 12.93
CA GLY A 208 -2.57 -10.99 12.01
C GLY A 208 -2.57 -12.37 11.36
N SER A 209 -1.41 -12.84 10.90
CA SER A 209 -1.25 -14.18 10.33
C SER A 209 -1.48 -15.27 11.37
N LEU A 210 -0.89 -15.11 12.57
CA LEU A 210 -1.05 -16.01 13.71
C LEU A 210 -2.53 -16.11 14.13
N PHE A 211 -3.21 -14.98 14.31
CA PHE A 211 -4.59 -14.94 14.75
C PHE A 211 -5.57 -15.42 13.67
N CYS A 212 -5.26 -15.21 12.39
CA CYS A 212 -5.99 -15.79 11.28
C CYS A 212 -5.94 -17.33 11.33
N ALA A 213 -4.74 -17.90 11.45
CA ALA A 213 -4.55 -19.35 11.57
C ALA A 213 -5.17 -19.92 12.86
N MET A 214 -5.00 -19.22 13.98
CA MET A 214 -5.62 -19.59 15.26
C MET A 214 -7.15 -19.61 15.16
N HIS A 215 -7.76 -18.56 14.61
CA HIS A 215 -9.21 -18.51 14.50
C HIS A 215 -9.75 -19.60 13.57
N GLY A 216 -9.14 -19.76 12.38
CA GLY A 216 -9.52 -20.81 11.42
C GLY A 216 -9.41 -22.22 12.01
N SER A 217 -8.33 -22.51 12.73
CA SER A 217 -8.13 -23.82 13.38
C SER A 217 -9.12 -24.07 14.52
N LEU A 218 -9.39 -23.09 15.39
CA LEU A 218 -10.34 -23.25 16.49
C LEU A 218 -11.78 -23.46 16.01
N VAL A 219 -12.23 -22.67 15.02
CA VAL A 219 -13.57 -22.84 14.43
C VAL A 219 -13.67 -24.21 13.76
N THR A 220 -12.69 -24.59 12.92
CA THR A 220 -12.69 -25.89 12.22
C THR A 220 -12.68 -27.06 13.20
N SER A 221 -11.93 -26.97 14.30
CA SER A 221 -11.84 -28.05 15.30
C SER A 221 -13.13 -28.28 16.09
N SER A 222 -14.09 -27.34 16.04
CA SER A 222 -15.30 -27.35 16.86
C SER A 222 -16.59 -27.33 16.04
N LEU A 223 -16.51 -27.65 14.75
CA LEU A 223 -17.69 -27.83 13.90
C LEU A 223 -18.62 -28.90 14.47
N VAL A 224 -19.93 -28.62 14.43
CA VAL A 224 -20.94 -29.62 14.76
C VAL A 224 -21.00 -30.65 13.64
N ARG A 225 -21.09 -31.95 13.99
CA ARG A 225 -21.15 -33.02 13.00
C ARG A 225 -22.52 -33.04 12.33
N GLU A 226 -22.56 -32.59 11.08
CA GLU A 226 -23.76 -32.54 10.22
C GLU A 226 -23.61 -33.37 8.93
N THR A 227 -22.45 -34.01 8.73
CA THR A 227 -22.12 -34.82 7.54
C THR A 227 -21.59 -36.19 7.91
N THR A 228 -21.53 -37.08 6.93
CA THR A 228 -20.84 -38.37 7.03
C THR A 228 -19.34 -38.24 6.73
N GLU A 229 -18.58 -39.33 6.90
CA GLU A 229 -17.15 -39.39 6.57
C GLU A 229 -16.85 -39.41 5.06
N ASN A 230 -17.87 -39.67 4.23
CA ASN A 230 -17.73 -39.85 2.78
C ASN A 230 -18.01 -38.56 1.98
N GLU A 231 -18.22 -37.44 2.65
CA GLU A 231 -18.48 -36.14 2.03
C GLU A 231 -17.71 -35.04 2.75
N SER A 232 -17.55 -33.89 2.09
CA SER A 232 -16.89 -32.74 2.72
C SER A 232 -17.72 -32.22 3.90
N VAL A 233 -17.05 -31.97 5.02
CA VAL A 233 -17.66 -31.32 6.20
C VAL A 233 -18.27 -29.95 5.89
N ASN A 234 -17.83 -29.29 4.81
CA ASN A 234 -18.41 -28.02 4.35
C ASN A 234 -19.89 -28.13 3.98
N TYR A 235 -20.34 -29.30 3.52
CA TYR A 235 -21.76 -29.51 3.19
C TYR A 235 -22.67 -29.48 4.42
N GLY A 236 -22.12 -29.57 5.63
CA GLY A 236 -22.86 -29.42 6.87
C GLY A 236 -23.42 -28.01 7.07
N TYR A 237 -22.72 -26.98 6.56
CA TYR A 237 -23.22 -25.61 6.58
C TYR A 237 -24.15 -25.32 5.39
N LYS A 238 -25.30 -24.70 5.67
CA LYS A 238 -26.24 -24.20 4.66
C LYS A 238 -26.27 -22.67 4.68
N PHE A 239 -26.10 -22.06 3.52
CA PHE A 239 -26.08 -20.60 3.39
C PHE A 239 -27.39 -19.97 3.90
N GLY A 240 -27.27 -19.06 4.88
CA GLY A 240 -28.41 -18.37 5.49
C GLY A 240 -29.07 -19.13 6.65
N GLN A 241 -28.49 -20.24 7.13
CA GLN A 241 -28.97 -20.92 8.34
C GLN A 241 -28.89 -20.00 9.57
N GLN A 242 -29.80 -20.20 10.52
CA GLN A 242 -29.88 -19.36 11.73
C GLN A 242 -28.97 -19.87 12.85
N GLN A 243 -28.71 -21.18 12.90
CA GLN A 243 -27.88 -21.81 13.92
C GLN A 243 -26.39 -21.64 13.59
N GLU A 244 -25.60 -21.36 14.63
CA GLU A 244 -24.14 -21.35 14.53
C GLU A 244 -23.62 -22.74 14.13
N THR A 245 -22.63 -22.78 13.24
CA THR A 245 -22.12 -24.04 12.67
C THR A 245 -21.07 -24.75 13.54
N TYR A 246 -20.64 -24.13 14.63
CA TYR A 246 -19.58 -24.61 15.52
C TYR A 246 -19.90 -24.34 16.99
N ASN A 247 -19.27 -25.08 17.89
CA ASN A 247 -19.45 -24.93 19.33
C ASN A 247 -18.37 -24.01 19.94
N ILE A 248 -18.71 -22.73 20.13
CA ILE A 248 -17.80 -21.74 20.73
C ILE A 248 -17.38 -22.08 22.17
N VAL A 249 -18.23 -22.77 22.95
CA VAL A 249 -17.90 -23.17 24.32
C VAL A 249 -16.82 -24.24 24.33
N ALA A 250 -16.87 -25.18 23.38
CA ALA A 250 -15.82 -26.18 23.19
C ALA A 250 -14.50 -25.53 22.75
N ALA A 251 -14.55 -24.61 21.78
CA ALA A 251 -13.36 -23.87 21.32
C ALA A 251 -12.73 -23.03 22.44
N HIS A 252 -13.55 -22.26 23.17
CA HIS A 252 -13.11 -21.47 24.32
C HIS A 252 -12.51 -22.36 25.42
N GLY A 253 -13.17 -23.49 25.72
CA GLY A 253 -12.70 -24.46 26.70
C GLY A 253 -11.37 -25.12 26.33
N TYR A 254 -11.14 -25.41 25.04
CA TYR A 254 -9.85 -25.90 24.57
C TYR A 254 -8.77 -24.82 24.72
N PHE A 255 -8.97 -23.65 24.13
CA PHE A 255 -7.95 -22.60 24.10
C PHE A 255 -7.65 -22.03 25.50
N GLY A 256 -8.67 -21.92 26.35
CA GLY A 256 -8.50 -21.50 27.75
C GLY A 256 -7.70 -22.50 28.59
N ARG A 257 -7.70 -23.79 28.24
CA ARG A 257 -6.83 -24.80 28.86
C ARG A 257 -5.43 -24.83 28.23
N LEU A 258 -5.31 -24.49 26.95
CA LEU A 258 -4.03 -24.46 26.23
C LEU A 258 -3.09 -23.39 26.78
N ILE A 259 -3.60 -22.18 27.04
CA ILE A 259 -2.80 -21.07 27.58
C ILE A 259 -3.16 -20.82 29.06
N TRP A 260 -4.31 -20.18 29.30
CA TRP A 260 -4.94 -19.94 30.59
C TRP A 260 -6.32 -19.31 30.35
N GLN A 261 -7.27 -19.51 31.27
CA GLN A 261 -8.69 -19.26 31.03
C GLN A 261 -9.02 -17.82 30.61
N TYR A 262 -8.29 -16.84 31.13
CA TYR A 262 -8.56 -15.41 30.89
C TYR A 262 -7.98 -14.86 29.57
N ALA A 263 -7.08 -15.57 28.89
CA ALA A 263 -6.62 -15.18 27.55
C ALA A 263 -7.54 -15.66 26.42
N SER A 264 -8.56 -16.45 26.73
CA SER A 264 -9.49 -16.96 25.73
C SER A 264 -10.74 -16.06 25.64
N PHE A 265 -11.15 -15.73 24.42
CA PHE A 265 -12.39 -14.99 24.20
C PHE A 265 -13.60 -15.92 24.38
N ASN A 266 -14.51 -15.55 25.28
CA ASN A 266 -15.82 -16.20 25.42
C ASN A 266 -16.94 -15.40 24.71
N ASN A 267 -16.63 -14.22 24.19
CA ASN A 267 -17.54 -13.37 23.42
C ASN A 267 -17.06 -13.27 21.97
N SER A 268 -17.87 -13.81 21.04
CA SER A 268 -17.56 -13.80 19.61
C SER A 268 -17.37 -12.37 19.06
N ARG A 269 -18.15 -11.38 19.53
CA ARG A 269 -18.02 -9.99 19.05
C ARG A 269 -16.68 -9.37 19.44
N SER A 270 -16.23 -9.61 20.66
CA SER A 270 -14.93 -9.12 21.14
C SER A 270 -13.78 -9.78 20.38
N LEU A 271 -13.88 -11.10 20.12
CA LEU A 271 -12.91 -11.82 19.30
C LEU A 271 -12.79 -11.20 17.91
N HIS A 272 -13.90 -11.06 17.18
CA HIS A 272 -13.87 -10.52 15.81
C HIS A 272 -13.48 -9.05 15.76
N PHE A 273 -13.81 -8.26 16.78
CA PHE A 273 -13.30 -6.90 16.91
C PHE A 273 -11.77 -6.89 17.07
N PHE A 274 -11.21 -7.77 17.90
CA PHE A 274 -9.76 -7.91 18.06
C PHE A 274 -9.08 -8.35 16.75
N LEU A 275 -9.64 -9.34 16.06
CA LEU A 275 -9.15 -9.83 14.76
C LEU A 275 -9.10 -8.72 13.71
N ALA A 276 -10.06 -7.78 13.74
CA ALA A 276 -10.03 -6.60 12.88
C ALA A 276 -9.04 -5.55 13.38
N ALA A 277 -9.08 -5.20 14.66
CA ALA A 277 -8.33 -4.09 15.24
C ALA A 277 -6.81 -4.30 15.22
N TRP A 278 -6.34 -5.51 15.54
CA TRP A 278 -4.89 -5.80 15.64
C TRP A 278 -4.12 -5.48 14.35
N PRO A 279 -4.43 -6.11 13.19
CA PRO A 279 -3.70 -5.81 11.97
C PRO A 279 -3.94 -4.37 11.49
N VAL A 280 -5.16 -3.84 11.62
CA VAL A 280 -5.50 -2.48 11.15
C VAL A 280 -4.70 -1.41 11.87
N VAL A 281 -4.66 -1.44 13.21
CA VAL A 281 -3.93 -0.45 14.01
C VAL A 281 -2.43 -0.52 13.74
N CYS A 282 -1.86 -1.72 13.66
CA CYS A 282 -0.45 -1.89 13.36
C CYS A 282 -0.06 -1.39 11.97
N ILE A 283 -0.88 -1.65 10.95
CA ILE A 283 -0.63 -1.14 9.59
C ILE A 283 -0.77 0.38 9.52
N TRP A 284 -1.69 0.99 10.29
CA TRP A 284 -1.70 2.46 10.44
C TRP A 284 -0.38 2.99 10.98
N PHE A 285 0.22 2.33 11.99
CA PHE A 285 1.54 2.72 12.45
C PHE A 285 2.60 2.57 11.36
N THR A 286 2.62 1.47 10.61
CA THR A 286 3.56 1.33 9.48
C THR A 286 3.44 2.47 8.48
N ALA A 287 2.21 2.80 8.07
CA ALA A 287 1.94 3.90 7.14
C ALA A 287 2.43 5.24 7.71
N LEU A 288 2.14 5.51 8.99
CA LEU A 288 2.66 6.69 9.69
C LEU A 288 4.19 6.69 9.74
N GLY A 289 4.84 5.53 9.94
CA GLY A 289 6.30 5.42 9.97
C GLY A 289 6.92 5.86 8.65
N ILE A 290 6.41 5.35 7.53
CA ILE A 290 6.86 5.80 6.20
C ILE A 290 6.59 7.29 6.02
N SER A 291 5.39 7.76 6.38
CA SER A 291 5.02 9.17 6.27
C SER A 291 5.86 10.11 7.15
N THR A 292 6.39 9.67 8.29
CA THR A 292 7.27 10.49 9.13
C THR A 292 8.72 10.44 8.67
N MET A 293 9.19 9.27 8.23
CA MET A 293 10.53 9.11 7.67
C MET A 293 10.68 9.85 6.33
N ALA A 294 9.58 10.07 5.60
CA ALA A 294 9.54 10.99 4.46
C ALA A 294 10.07 12.41 4.80
N PHE A 295 9.97 12.83 6.06
CA PHE A 295 10.50 14.10 6.55
C PHE A 295 11.75 13.89 7.43
N ASN A 296 12.50 12.82 7.15
CA ASN A 296 13.79 12.47 7.73
C ASN A 296 13.78 12.28 9.27
N LEU A 297 12.61 11.95 9.84
CA LEU A 297 12.52 11.47 11.22
C LEU A 297 12.74 9.95 11.24
N ASN A 298 14.01 9.58 11.33
CA ASN A 298 14.50 8.22 11.08
C ASN A 298 14.38 7.28 12.29
N GLY A 299 14.70 6.00 12.07
CA GLY A 299 14.83 5.01 13.14
C GLY A 299 15.90 5.36 14.17
N PHE A 300 15.86 4.69 15.32
CA PHE A 300 16.85 4.95 16.38
C PHE A 300 18.29 4.75 15.88
N ASN A 301 19.15 5.67 16.28
CA ASN A 301 20.59 5.60 16.02
C ASN A 301 21.32 5.34 17.34
N PHE A 302 21.86 4.13 17.47
CA PHE A 302 22.69 3.72 18.62
C PHE A 302 24.14 3.46 18.23
N ASN A 303 24.61 4.07 17.14
CA ASN A 303 25.98 3.93 16.68
C ASN A 303 26.93 4.42 17.77
N GLN A 304 27.91 3.59 18.13
CA GLN A 304 28.96 3.88 19.12
C GLN A 304 28.41 4.29 20.50
N SER A 305 27.20 3.84 20.84
CA SER A 305 26.53 4.26 22.09
C SER A 305 27.13 3.65 23.36
N ILE A 306 27.94 2.59 23.25
CA ILE A 306 28.60 1.94 24.39
C ILE A 306 30.11 2.20 24.30
N LEU A 307 30.65 2.79 25.37
CA LEU A 307 32.07 3.06 25.54
C LEU A 307 32.61 2.30 26.75
N ASP A 308 33.85 1.81 26.67
CA ASP A 308 34.56 1.28 27.83
C ASP A 308 35.05 2.42 28.76
N SER A 309 35.65 2.07 29.89
CA SER A 309 36.16 3.06 30.87
C SER A 309 37.29 3.95 30.33
N HIS A 310 37.87 3.62 29.19
CA HIS A 310 38.92 4.40 28.52
C HIS A 310 38.36 5.22 27.33
N GLY A 311 37.04 5.21 27.12
CA GLY A 311 36.39 5.89 26.00
C GLY A 311 36.49 5.16 24.67
N ARG A 312 36.89 3.88 24.66
CA ARG A 312 36.94 3.06 23.44
C ARG A 312 35.55 2.51 23.11
N ILE A 313 35.20 2.54 21.84
CA ILE A 313 33.92 2.04 21.34
C ILE A 313 33.84 0.52 21.57
N VAL A 314 32.72 0.08 22.13
CA VAL A 314 32.35 -1.33 22.23
C VAL A 314 31.17 -1.57 21.29
N ASN A 315 31.45 -2.16 20.13
CA ASN A 315 30.43 -2.39 19.11
C ASN A 315 29.30 -3.29 19.62
N THR A 316 28.10 -2.98 19.16
CA THR A 316 26.85 -3.70 19.37
C THR A 316 26.28 -4.18 18.03
N TRP A 317 25.15 -4.88 18.06
CA TRP A 317 24.42 -5.23 16.83
C TRP A 317 23.93 -4.00 16.05
N ALA A 318 23.71 -2.86 16.70
CA ALA A 318 23.38 -1.62 16.01
C ALA A 318 24.55 -1.14 15.14
N ASP A 319 25.79 -1.26 15.62
CA ASP A 319 26.97 -0.91 14.84
C ASP A 319 27.17 -1.86 13.65
N ILE A 320 26.86 -3.15 13.80
CA ILE A 320 26.88 -4.11 12.69
C ILE A 320 25.81 -3.77 11.64
N LEU A 321 24.59 -3.42 12.08
CA LEU A 321 23.53 -2.96 11.18
C LEU A 321 23.96 -1.69 10.43
N ASN A 322 24.60 -0.75 11.13
CA ASN A 322 25.15 0.45 10.51
C ASN A 322 26.18 0.13 9.42
N ARG A 323 27.03 -0.90 9.60
CA ARG A 323 27.95 -1.36 8.54
C ARG A 323 27.22 -1.90 7.31
N ALA A 324 26.07 -2.57 7.50
CA ALA A 324 25.26 -3.03 6.38
C ALA A 324 24.60 -1.85 5.64
N ASN A 325 24.06 -0.87 6.39
CA ASN A 325 23.48 0.35 5.82
C ASN A 325 24.52 1.13 5.00
N LEU A 326 25.74 1.31 5.53
CA LEU A 326 26.84 1.95 4.79
C LEU A 326 27.15 1.23 3.47
N GLY A 327 27.03 -0.10 3.43
CA GLY A 327 27.23 -0.86 2.19
C GLY A 327 26.16 -0.60 1.13
N MET A 328 24.92 -0.33 1.56
CA MET A 328 23.82 0.07 0.68
C MET A 328 24.00 1.52 0.22
N GLU A 329 24.27 2.43 1.17
CA GLU A 329 24.47 3.86 0.95
C GLU A 329 25.55 4.15 -0.09
N VAL A 330 26.73 3.53 0.00
CA VAL A 330 27.82 3.82 -0.95
C VAL A 330 27.64 3.19 -2.33
N MET A 331 26.65 2.31 -2.51
CA MET A 331 26.43 1.56 -3.75
C MET A 331 25.15 1.97 -4.50
N HIS A 332 24.15 2.50 -3.82
CA HIS A 332 22.92 2.97 -4.46
C HIS A 332 23.20 4.19 -5.34
N GLU A 333 22.49 4.29 -6.47
CA GLU A 333 22.60 5.40 -7.44
C GLU A 333 24.05 5.85 -7.70
N ARG A 334 24.91 4.87 -7.97
CA ARG A 334 26.38 5.01 -8.07
C ARG A 334 26.91 6.15 -8.97
N ASN A 335 26.06 6.70 -9.84
CA ASN A 335 26.40 7.74 -10.81
C ASN A 335 25.65 9.07 -10.55
N ALA A 336 24.75 9.15 -9.57
CA ALA A 336 23.92 10.33 -9.30
C ALA A 336 24.61 11.36 -8.38
N HIS A 337 25.47 10.90 -7.47
CA HIS A 337 26.02 11.71 -6.40
C HIS A 337 27.34 12.42 -6.78
N ASN A 338 27.34 13.76 -6.76
CA ASN A 338 28.55 14.59 -7.01
C ASN A 338 29.15 15.19 -5.74
N PHE A 339 28.42 15.15 -4.62
CA PHE A 339 28.79 15.74 -3.33
C PHE A 339 28.84 14.65 -2.25
N PRO A 340 29.59 14.86 -1.16
CA PRO A 340 29.81 13.82 -0.15
C PRO A 340 28.63 13.57 0.80
N LEU A 341 27.58 14.40 0.72
CA LEU A 341 26.36 14.27 1.51
C LEU A 341 25.19 14.08 0.56
N ASP A 342 24.46 12.99 0.77
CA ASP A 342 23.18 12.77 0.14
C ASP A 342 22.08 13.48 0.93
N LEU A 343 21.63 14.61 0.40
CA LEU A 343 20.60 15.46 1.00
C LEU A 343 19.57 15.80 -0.09
N ALA A 344 18.34 15.33 0.09
CA ALA A 344 17.23 15.59 -0.83
C ALA A 344 16.57 16.96 -0.62
N SER A 345 16.90 17.68 0.47
CA SER A 345 16.41 19.05 0.73
C SER A 345 17.47 19.96 1.33
N GLY A 346 17.60 21.16 0.78
CA GLY A 346 18.55 22.21 1.20
C GLY A 346 18.12 23.59 0.71
N GLU A 347 18.84 24.65 1.10
CA GLU A 347 18.61 26.00 0.55
C GLU A 347 18.87 25.99 -0.96
N ALA A 348 17.92 26.50 -1.75
CA ALA A 348 18.08 26.65 -3.18
C ALA A 348 19.30 27.53 -3.48
N VAL A 349 20.35 26.95 -4.04
CA VAL A 349 21.51 27.71 -4.49
C VAL A 349 21.08 28.55 -5.71
N PRO A 350 21.21 29.89 -5.70
CA PRO A 350 20.81 30.70 -6.83
C PRO A 350 21.64 30.30 -8.05
N VAL A 351 20.95 29.86 -9.10
CA VAL A 351 21.56 29.61 -10.41
C VAL A 351 22.10 30.93 -10.93
N ALA A 352 23.39 30.97 -11.28
CA ALA A 352 24.00 32.13 -11.90
C ALA A 352 23.38 32.37 -13.28
N MET A 353 22.41 33.28 -13.37
CA MET A 353 21.70 33.62 -14.61
C MET A 353 22.57 34.44 -15.59
N ASN A 354 23.77 34.85 -15.17
CA ASN A 354 24.70 35.64 -15.97
C ASN A 354 26.02 34.89 -16.13
N ALA A 355 26.41 34.65 -17.38
CA ALA A 355 27.73 34.12 -17.70
C ALA A 355 28.84 35.10 -17.24
N PRO A 356 29.95 34.59 -16.68
CA PRO A 356 31.06 35.45 -16.30
C PRO A 356 31.63 36.14 -17.54
N ALA A 357 31.87 37.46 -17.43
CA ALA A 357 32.49 38.23 -18.49
C ALA A 357 33.92 37.72 -18.72
N ILE A 358 34.18 37.19 -19.91
CA ILE A 358 35.53 36.85 -20.34
C ILE A 358 36.21 38.19 -20.70
N HIS A 359 37.04 38.70 -19.80
CA HIS A 359 37.98 39.77 -20.13
C HIS A 359 39.11 39.15 -20.96
N GLY A 360 39.09 39.43 -22.26
CA GLY A 360 40.12 38.99 -23.21
C GLY A 360 41.46 39.67 -23.02
#